data_AF-A0A183G3M7-F1
#
_entry.id   AF-A0A183G3M7-F1
#
_cell.length_a   1.000
_cell.length_b   1.000
_cell.length_c   1.000
_cell.angle_alpha   90.00
_cell.angle_beta   90.00
_cell.angle_gamma   90.00
#
_symmetry.space_group_name_H-M   'P 1'
#
loop_
_entity.id
_entity.type
_entity.pdbx_description
1 polymer ?
#
loop_
_entity_poly.entity_id
_entity_poly.type
_entity_poly.pdbx_seq_one_letter_code
_entity_poly.pdbx_strand_id
1 'polypeptide(L)'
;LLSESSASSGDTNILKRLNSNGEEVNESGAGFVAKFLVDRQRQTEEDRDEFISYLSSNSLYIETWDAESLIYLGASYVPLQSLLRNGKEAVQCTVQCPVVFSALPGQTRVTALLYLRLANIGHPSSNQIGETSRAPLIPPCST
;
A
#
# COMPACT_ATOMS: atom_id res chain seq x y z
N LEU A 1 -24.36 -17.89 13.81
CA LEU A 1 -23.82 -19.22 14.23
C LEU A 1 -22.32 -19.05 14.15
N LEU A 2 -21.66 -18.99 15.30
CA LEU A 2 -20.23 -18.70 15.41
C LEU A 2 -19.44 -19.68 14.53
N SER A 3 -18.83 -19.21 13.45
CA SER A 3 -17.69 -19.91 12.88
C SER A 3 -16.51 -19.62 13.80
N GLU A 4 -16.46 -20.35 14.91
CA GLU A 4 -15.22 -20.56 15.64
C GLU A 4 -14.28 -21.31 14.69
N SER A 5 -13.55 -20.55 13.87
CA SER A 5 -12.26 -21.02 13.39
C SER A 5 -11.43 -21.21 14.65
N SER A 6 -11.28 -22.47 15.05
CA SER A 6 -10.35 -22.92 16.07
C SER A 6 -8.93 -22.55 15.63
N ALA A 7 -8.58 -21.28 15.80
CA ALA A 7 -7.21 -20.82 15.67
C ALA A 7 -6.48 -21.42 16.87
N SER A 8 -5.85 -22.56 16.62
CA SER A 8 -4.80 -23.07 17.48
C SER A 8 -3.75 -21.96 17.62
N SER A 9 -3.17 -21.80 18.80
CA SER A 9 -2.27 -20.69 19.12
C SER A 9 -1.15 -20.54 18.08
N GLY A 10 -1.30 -19.61 17.12
CA GLY A 10 -0.30 -19.35 16.08
C GLY A 10 -0.84 -19.16 14.64
N ASP A 11 -2.10 -19.47 14.37
CA ASP A 11 -2.62 -19.41 13.00
C ASP A 11 -2.82 -17.95 12.52
N THR A 12 -2.11 -17.58 11.46
CA THR A 12 -2.21 -16.24 10.84
C THR A 12 -3.39 -16.22 9.88
N ASN A 13 -4.36 -15.34 10.13
CA ASN A 13 -5.49 -15.15 9.23
C ASN A 13 -5.10 -14.23 8.07
N ILE A 14 -5.42 -14.66 6.84
CA ILE A 14 -5.16 -13.89 5.62
C ILE A 14 -6.42 -13.12 5.26
N LEU A 15 -6.33 -11.79 5.18
CA LEU A 15 -7.42 -10.96 4.69
C LEU A 15 -7.67 -11.27 3.21
N LYS A 16 -8.94 -11.40 2.83
CA LYS A 16 -9.37 -11.64 1.45
C LYS A 16 -10.39 -10.59 1.00
N ARG A 17 -10.43 -10.34 -0.30
CA ARG A 17 -11.42 -9.46 -0.90
C ARG A 17 -12.70 -10.25 -1.18
N LEU A 18 -13.85 -9.68 -0.83
CA LEU A 18 -15.16 -10.20 -1.21
C LEU A 18 -15.75 -9.35 -2.35
N ASN A 19 -16.49 -9.98 -3.26
CA ASN A 19 -17.28 -9.29 -4.27
C ASN A 19 -18.63 -8.80 -3.68
N SER A 20 -19.44 -8.13 -4.51
CA SER A 20 -20.78 -7.66 -4.11
C SER A 20 -21.73 -8.79 -3.65
N ASN A 21 -21.43 -10.02 -4.03
CA ASN A 21 -22.25 -11.20 -3.72
C ASN A 21 -21.72 -11.94 -2.48
N GLY A 22 -20.68 -11.43 -1.81
CA GLY A 22 -20.05 -12.05 -0.65
C GLY A 22 -19.11 -13.20 -0.97
N GLU A 23 -18.82 -13.45 -2.25
CA GLU A 23 -17.90 -14.51 -2.67
C GLU A 23 -16.45 -14.00 -2.65
N GLU A 24 -15.52 -14.89 -2.28
CA GLU A 24 -14.09 -14.58 -2.31
C GLU A 24 -13.62 -14.28 -3.74
N VAL A 25 -13.02 -13.11 -3.93
CA VAL A 25 -12.33 -12.78 -5.17
C VAL A 25 -10.95 -13.43 -5.10
N ASN A 26 -10.76 -14.48 -5.90
CA ASN A 26 -9.48 -15.16 -5.99
C ASN A 26 -8.48 -14.33 -6.80
N GLU A 27 -7.83 -13.37 -6.14
CA GLU A 27 -6.71 -12.62 -6.70
C GLU A 27 -5.43 -13.42 -6.48
N SER A 28 -4.62 -13.59 -7.53
CA SER A 28 -3.32 -14.29 -7.44
C SER A 28 -2.37 -13.48 -6.55
N GLY A 29 -2.28 -13.82 -5.26
CA GLY A 29 -1.50 -13.08 -4.27
C GLY A 29 -1.57 -13.66 -2.85
N ALA A 30 -0.67 -13.19 -1.98
CA ALA A 30 -0.55 -13.64 -0.59
C ALA A 30 -1.56 -12.97 0.37
N GLY A 31 -2.78 -12.68 -0.10
CA GLY A 31 -3.83 -11.99 0.66
C GLY A 31 -4.37 -10.74 -0.03
N PHE A 32 -5.09 -9.93 0.74
CA PHE A 32 -5.73 -8.69 0.28
C PHE A 32 -4.70 -7.64 -0.13
N VAL A 33 -4.85 -7.08 -1.33
CA VAL A 33 -3.99 -6.02 -1.86
C VAL A 33 -4.85 -4.83 -2.30
N ALA A 34 -4.59 -3.67 -1.70
CA ALA A 34 -5.12 -2.39 -2.18
C ALA A 34 -4.03 -1.63 -2.96
N LYS A 35 -4.36 -1.15 -4.16
CA LYS A 35 -3.46 -0.37 -5.00
C LYS A 35 -4.08 1.00 -5.27
N PHE A 36 -3.29 2.05 -5.07
CA PHE A 36 -3.69 3.43 -5.33
C PHE A 36 -2.71 4.02 -6.34
N LEU A 37 -3.23 4.49 -7.48
CA LEU A 37 -2.46 5.28 -8.43
C LEU A 37 -2.54 6.74 -7.99
N VAL A 38 -1.40 7.34 -7.67
CA VAL A 38 -1.31 8.74 -7.30
C VAL A 38 -0.73 9.50 -8.48
N ASP A 39 -1.55 10.33 -9.13
CA ASP A 39 -1.05 11.25 -10.15
C ASP A 39 -0.35 12.43 -9.46
N ARG A 40 0.89 12.68 -9.87
CA ARG A 40 1.75 13.72 -9.30
C ARG A 40 1.88 14.83 -10.34
N GLN A 41 0.78 15.54 -10.58
CA GLN A 41 0.79 16.69 -11.46
C GLN A 41 1.45 17.86 -10.74
N ARG A 42 2.68 18.20 -11.13
CA ARG A 42 3.30 19.47 -10.77
C ARG A 42 2.89 20.49 -11.82
N GLN A 43 2.18 21.53 -11.43
CA GLN A 43 1.79 22.61 -12.35
C GLN A 43 2.93 23.63 -12.47
N THR A 44 3.75 23.79 -11.43
CA THR A 44 4.92 24.67 -11.41
C THR A 44 6.11 24.05 -10.64
N GLU A 45 7.33 24.55 -10.87
CA GLU A 45 8.54 24.17 -10.12
C GLU A 45 8.50 24.63 -8.63
N GLU A 46 7.62 25.57 -8.33
CA GLU A 46 7.40 26.12 -6.98
C GLU A 46 6.37 25.32 -6.19
N ASP A 47 5.62 24.43 -6.85
CA ASP A 47 4.63 23.58 -6.19
C ASP A 47 5.33 22.66 -5.19
N ARG A 48 5.03 22.87 -3.91
CA ARG A 48 5.43 21.93 -2.88
C ARG A 48 4.88 20.58 -3.24
N ASP A 49 5.72 19.57 -3.09
CA ASP A 49 5.33 18.22 -3.40
C ASP A 49 4.36 17.71 -2.34
N GLU A 50 3.07 17.93 -2.58
CA GLU A 50 1.98 17.60 -1.66
C GLU A 50 2.01 16.13 -1.28
N PHE A 51 2.33 15.26 -2.24
CA PHE A 51 2.44 13.82 -1.98
C PHE A 51 3.60 13.47 -1.03
N ILE A 52 4.79 14.02 -1.24
CA ILE A 52 5.91 13.83 -0.29
C ILE A 52 5.56 14.40 1.09
N SER A 53 4.95 15.59 1.13
CA SER A 53 4.55 16.25 2.38
C SER A 53 3.49 15.44 3.12
N TYR A 54 2.57 14.82 2.37
CA TYR A 54 1.57 13.91 2.90
C TYR A 54 2.23 12.67 3.51
N LEU A 55 3.10 11.99 2.77
CA LEU A 55 3.80 10.79 3.27
C LEU A 55 4.68 11.09 4.50
N SER A 56 5.30 12.27 4.56
CA SER A 56 6.18 12.64 5.68
C SER A 56 5.43 12.94 6.98
N SER A 57 4.19 13.43 6.87
CA SER A 57 3.45 13.98 8.03
C SER A 57 2.24 13.15 8.45
N ASN A 58 1.81 12.18 7.64
CA ASN A 58 0.58 11.43 7.88
C ASN A 58 0.84 9.95 8.20
N SER A 59 -0.19 9.31 8.73
CA SER A 59 -0.24 7.88 8.99
C SER A 59 -1.44 7.27 8.26
N LEU A 60 -1.28 6.03 7.78
CA LEU A 60 -2.38 5.20 7.35
C LEU A 60 -3.20 4.80 8.58
N TYR A 61 -4.49 5.11 8.55
CA TYR A 61 -5.45 4.77 9.59
C TYR A 61 -6.35 3.63 9.10
N ILE A 62 -6.40 2.54 9.85
CA ILE A 62 -7.16 1.34 9.50
C ILE A 62 -8.09 1.01 10.65
N GLU A 63 -9.39 0.98 10.38
CA GLU A 63 -10.40 0.53 11.32
C GLU A 63 -10.76 -0.92 11.08
N THR A 64 -10.89 -1.67 12.17
CA THR A 64 -11.29 -3.08 12.13
C THR A 64 -12.67 -3.23 12.75
N TRP A 65 -13.53 -3.94 12.05
CA TRP A 65 -14.92 -4.17 12.43
C TRP A 65 -15.23 -5.65 12.31
N ASP A 66 -16.09 -6.15 13.19
CA ASP A 66 -16.70 -7.46 13.01
C ASP A 66 -17.79 -7.38 11.93
N ALA A 67 -17.71 -8.25 10.92
CA ALA A 67 -18.59 -8.16 9.75
C ALA A 67 -20.04 -8.62 10.03
N GLU A 68 -20.24 -9.56 10.96
CA GLU A 68 -21.58 -10.10 11.29
C GLU A 68 -22.34 -9.14 12.22
N SER A 69 -21.66 -8.64 13.26
CA SER A 69 -22.26 -7.81 14.30
C SER A 69 -22.08 -6.30 14.10
N LEU A 70 -21.23 -5.88 13.15
CA LEU A 70 -20.83 -4.48 12.94
C LEU A 70 -20.23 -3.83 14.19
N ILE A 71 -19.64 -4.63 15.08
CA ILE A 71 -18.99 -4.14 16.30
C ILE A 71 -17.59 -3.61 15.93
N TYR A 72 -17.27 -2.42 16.42
CA TYR A 72 -15.94 -1.84 16.29
C TYR A 72 -14.93 -2.62 17.14
N LEU A 73 -13.89 -3.13 16.49
CA LEU A 73 -12.83 -3.91 17.13
C LEU A 73 -11.58 -3.07 17.45
N GLY A 74 -11.46 -1.86 16.89
CA GLY A 74 -10.34 -0.98 17.14
C GLY A 74 -9.72 -0.43 15.85
N ALA A 75 -8.62 0.30 16.01
CA ALA A 75 -7.88 0.85 14.88
C ALA A 75 -6.38 0.73 15.02
N SER A 76 -5.71 0.75 13.88
CA SER A 76 -4.26 0.77 13.73
C SER A 76 -3.82 2.05 13.04
N TYR A 77 -2.68 2.59 13.48
CA TYR A 77 -2.02 3.76 12.88
C TYR A 77 -0.64 3.35 12.38
N VAL A 78 -0.37 3.57 11.10
CA VAL A 78 0.91 3.20 10.47
C VAL A 78 1.54 4.43 9.82
N PRO A 79 2.66 4.95 10.34
CA PRO A 79 3.33 6.11 9.77
C PRO A 79 3.73 5.88 8.31
N LEU A 80 3.43 6.86 7.44
CA LEU A 80 3.70 6.75 6.00
C LEU A 80 5.13 7.15 5.61
N GLN A 81 5.91 7.68 6.54
CA GLN A 81 7.25 8.20 6.29
C GLN A 81 8.20 7.14 5.68
N SER A 82 8.02 5.87 6.02
CA SER A 82 8.81 4.76 5.43
C SER A 82 8.57 4.57 3.94
N LEU A 83 7.52 5.18 3.38
CA LEU A 83 7.21 5.16 1.95
C LEU A 83 7.88 6.31 1.17
N LEU A 84 8.64 7.18 1.84
CA LEU A 84 9.46 8.16 1.15
C LEU A 84 10.57 7.46 0.36
N ARG A 85 10.58 7.65 -0.96
CA ARG A 85 11.52 6.94 -1.84
C ARG A 85 12.97 7.41 -1.70
N ASN A 86 13.20 8.65 -1.26
CA ASN A 86 14.54 9.23 -1.09
C ASN A 86 15.46 8.97 -2.30
N GLY A 87 14.93 9.18 -3.52
CA GLY A 87 15.65 8.96 -4.78
C GLY A 87 15.64 7.53 -5.33
N LYS A 88 15.09 6.56 -4.62
CA LYS A 88 14.94 5.17 -5.10
C LYS A 88 13.76 5.03 -6.07
N GLU A 89 13.85 4.06 -6.96
CA GLU A 89 12.75 3.71 -7.88
C GLU A 89 11.52 3.19 -7.12
N ALA A 90 11.75 2.37 -6.09
CA ALA A 90 10.72 1.87 -5.20
C ALA A 90 11.22 1.72 -3.77
N VAL A 91 10.30 1.80 -2.81
CA VAL A 91 10.54 1.42 -1.41
C VAL A 91 9.42 0.52 -0.92
N GLN A 92 9.76 -0.35 0.02
CA GLN A 92 8.83 -1.27 0.63
C GLN A 92 9.19 -1.46 2.10
N CYS A 93 8.17 -1.57 2.95
CA CYS A 93 8.31 -1.98 4.33
C CYS A 93 7.27 -3.05 4.68
N THR A 94 7.59 -3.85 5.69
CA THR A 94 6.64 -4.77 6.34
C THR A 94 6.52 -4.32 7.78
N VAL A 95 5.29 -4.16 8.24
CA VAL A 95 4.99 -3.67 9.59
C VAL A 95 4.00 -4.60 10.26
N GLN A 96 4.22 -4.81 11.55
CA GLN A 96 3.26 -5.43 12.45
C GLN A 96 2.69 -4.31 13.31
N CYS A 97 1.39 -4.05 13.21
CA CYS A 97 0.72 -2.96 13.90
C CYS A 97 -0.42 -3.48 14.78
N PRO A 98 -0.50 -3.10 16.06
CA PRO A 98 -1.58 -3.51 16.94
C PRO A 98 -2.87 -2.80 16.55
N VAL A 99 -3.97 -3.56 16.50
CA VAL A 99 -5.33 -3.02 16.46
C VAL A 99 -5.72 -2.68 17.89
N VAL A 100 -5.94 -1.40 18.15
CA VAL A 100 -6.21 -0.88 19.50
C VAL A 100 -7.66 -0.45 19.60
N PHE A 101 -8.38 -1.06 20.53
CA PHE A 101 -9.71 -0.63 20.92
C PHE A 101 -9.64 0.30 22.13
N SER A 102 -10.37 1.41 22.06
CA SER A 102 -10.52 2.36 23.16
C SER A 102 -12.00 2.73 23.31
N ALA A 103 -12.66 2.20 24.34
CA ALA A 103 -13.95 2.73 24.80
C ALA A 103 -13.68 3.76 25.90
N LEU A 104 -14.31 4.93 25.85
CA LEU A 104 -14.30 5.88 26.98
C LEU A 104 -15.67 5.82 27.67
N PRO A 105 -15.75 5.73 29.02
CA PRO A 105 -14.68 5.56 30.00
C PRO A 105 -14.34 4.08 30.20
N GLY A 106 -13.30 3.58 29.53
CA GLY A 106 -12.92 2.17 29.53
C GLY A 106 -11.42 2.01 29.26
N GLN A 107 -10.93 0.78 29.42
CA GLN A 107 -9.52 0.47 29.20
C GLN A 107 -9.21 0.32 27.72
N THR A 108 -8.07 0.87 27.31
CA THR A 108 -7.47 0.61 26.01
C THR A 108 -6.95 -0.83 25.98
N ARG A 109 -7.29 -1.59 24.94
CA ARG A 109 -6.81 -2.97 24.77
C ARG A 109 -6.38 -3.21 23.33
N VAL A 110 -5.35 -4.05 23.16
CA VAL A 110 -4.98 -4.60 21.85
C VAL A 110 -5.91 -5.76 21.56
N THR A 111 -6.66 -5.68 20.46
CA THR A 111 -7.64 -6.70 20.05
C THR A 111 -7.09 -7.66 19.01
N ALA A 112 -6.13 -7.21 18.19
CA ALA A 112 -5.48 -8.02 17.16
C ALA A 112 -4.11 -7.46 16.77
N LEU A 113 -3.35 -8.23 15.99
CA LEU A 113 -2.13 -7.79 15.31
C LEU A 113 -2.36 -7.84 13.80
N LEU A 114 -2.13 -6.71 13.13
CA LEU A 114 -2.28 -6.57 11.69
C LEU A 114 -0.89 -6.55 11.04
N TYR A 115 -0.67 -7.46 10.10
CA TYR A 115 0.56 -7.56 9.32
C TYR A 115 0.34 -6.91 7.95
N LEU A 116 1.13 -5.88 7.63
CA LEU A 116 0.99 -5.13 6.39
C LEU A 116 2.31 -5.07 5.65
N ARG A 117 2.23 -5.20 4.33
CA ARG A 117 3.30 -4.86 3.40
C ARG A 117 2.88 -3.61 2.65
N LEU A 118 3.60 -2.52 2.88
CA LEU A 118 3.38 -1.25 2.19
C LEU A 118 4.49 -1.03 1.19
N ALA A 119 4.15 -0.54 0.00
CA ALA A 119 5.12 -0.23 -1.04
C ALA A 119 4.74 1.08 -1.74
N ASN A 120 5.77 1.87 -2.07
CA ASN A 120 5.65 3.02 -2.95
C ASN A 120 6.57 2.79 -4.14
N ILE A 121 5.96 2.54 -5.29
CA ILE A 121 6.63 2.24 -6.56
C ILE A 121 6.47 3.48 -7.44
N GLY A 122 7.58 4.12 -7.80
CA GLY A 122 7.57 5.18 -8.80
C GLY A 122 7.37 4.60 -10.19
N HIS A 123 7.01 5.45 -11.14
CA HIS A 123 7.21 5.09 -12.53
C HIS A 123 8.72 4.83 -12.71
N PRO A 124 9.15 3.71 -13.33
CA PRO A 124 10.53 3.58 -13.77
C PRO A 124 10.82 4.84 -14.59
N SER A 125 11.84 5.61 -14.18
CA SER A 125 12.47 6.54 -15.11
C SER A 125 13.01 5.65 -16.22
N SER A 126 12.28 5.56 -17.33
CA SER A 126 12.77 4.90 -18.51
C SER A 126 14.00 5.68 -18.94
N ASN A 127 15.17 5.25 -18.49
CA ASN A 127 16.40 5.49 -19.21
C ASN A 127 16.36 4.64 -20.48
N GLN A 128 15.45 4.98 -21.40
CA GLN A 128 15.70 4.79 -22.82
C GLN A 128 16.54 5.98 -23.28
N ILE A 129 17.80 6.00 -22.84
CA ILE A 129 18.85 6.77 -23.47
C ILE A 129 19.66 5.76 -24.30
N GLY A 130 19.53 5.89 -25.63
CA GLY A 130 20.16 5.06 -26.67
C GLY A 130 19.26 3.90 -27.09
N GLU A 131 18.66 3.83 -28.27
CA GLU A 131 19.21 4.19 -29.58
C GLU A 131 18.16 4.94 -30.41
N THR A 132 18.34 6.25 -30.57
CA THR A 132 17.98 6.86 -31.85
C THR A 132 18.80 6.13 -32.91
N SER A 133 18.15 5.34 -33.75
CA SER A 133 18.68 4.90 -35.04
C SER A 133 19.03 6.15 -35.85
N ARG A 134 20.23 6.70 -35.62
CA ARG A 134 20.94 7.50 -36.60
C ARG A 134 21.59 6.50 -37.54
N ALA A 135 20.85 6.14 -38.59
CA ALA A 135 21.46 5.51 -39.75
C ALA A 135 22.69 6.33 -40.17
N PRO A 136 23.84 5.70 -40.48
CA PRO A 136 24.95 6.42 -41.09
C PRO A 136 24.49 6.91 -42.47
N LEU A 137 24.51 8.23 -42.69
CA LEU A 137 24.46 8.80 -44.03
C LEU A 137 25.74 8.39 -44.76
N ILE A 138 25.69 7.32 -45.54
CA ILE A 138 26.73 6.99 -46.51
C ILE A 138 26.58 7.97 -47.67
N PRO A 139 27.58 8.80 -48.01
CA PRO A 139 27.53 9.60 -49.23
C PRO A 139 27.72 8.71 -50.47
N PRO A 140 27.10 9.02 -51.62
CA PRO A 140 27.32 8.26 -52.85
C PRO A 140 28.76 8.44 -53.34
N CYS A 141 29.51 7.35 -53.46
CA CYS A 141 30.78 7.35 -54.20
C CYS A 141 30.48 7.56 -55.69
N SER A 142 31.10 8.58 -56.26
CA SER A 142 31.16 8.83 -57.70
C SER A 142 32.20 7.92 -58.35
N THR A 143 31.80 7.17 -59.38
CA THR A 143 32.56 6.88 -60.61
C THR A 143 31.61 6.34 -61.66
#